data_AF-A0AAV8VEW7-F1
#
_entry.id   AF-A0AAV8VEW7-F1
#
_cell.length_a   1.000
_cell.length_b   1.000
_cell.length_c   1.000
_cell.angle_alpha   90.00
_cell.angle_beta   90.00
_cell.angle_gamma   90.00
#
_symmetry.space_group_name_H-M   'P 1'
#
loop_
_entity.id
_entity.type
_entity.pdbx_description
1 polymer ?
#
loop_
_entity_poly.entity_id
_entity_poly.type
_entity_poly.pdbx_seq_one_letter_code
_entity_poly.pdbx_strand_id
1 'polypeptide(L)'
;MNKDAVQHERGPRNSTLRRQQMSHTRLFGESSDRIMVSPPGSILNLTLPKGTLSQTMENPFSIIPPPGLLCNPLLAMQRLPVPLPSVLPPAAPNPASICESAARLLFMNVQWVKGLPSFTLLPMPDQLLLLEESWRELFVLGYAQFLPLTELRAFVHASGILKNEENNSVLLQNVQEFQDVLTSIRQFQLDMHEYASLRSIILFKTSFDKPSSSSSPNSTESKVLVDPLKVSRAQDDMQLMLNKYISSTHPGQPLRFGKLLLLLPTFRNVSGETIEELFFRKTIGHIPIVRIICDMYKTEAPGII
;
A
#
# COMPACT_ATOMS: atom_id res chain seq x y z
N MET A 1 49.90 -14.46 78.38
CA MET A 1 50.25 -13.63 77.20
C MET A 1 49.42 -14.11 76.02
N ASN A 2 48.90 -13.27 75.14
CA ASN A 2 48.48 -11.87 75.30
C ASN A 2 47.37 -11.59 74.23
N LYS A 3 46.69 -10.46 74.29
CA LYS A 3 45.74 -10.04 73.24
C LYS A 3 46.45 -9.49 71.99
N ASP A 4 45.63 -9.24 70.97
CA ASP A 4 45.89 -8.39 69.79
C ASP A 4 46.87 -8.97 68.73
N ALA A 5 46.83 -8.64 67.44
CA ALA A 5 45.79 -8.15 66.50
C ALA A 5 46.44 -8.13 65.07
N VAL A 6 45.88 -7.36 64.12
CA VAL A 6 46.61 -6.68 63.01
C VAL A 6 46.91 -7.46 61.69
N GLN A 7 46.25 -7.00 60.60
CA GLN A 7 46.66 -6.96 59.16
C GLN A 7 47.04 -8.27 58.41
N HIS A 8 46.68 -8.49 57.13
CA HIS A 8 47.01 -7.65 55.96
C HIS A 8 46.14 -7.94 54.71
N GLU A 9 45.94 -6.88 53.92
CA GLU A 9 45.83 -6.80 52.44
C GLU A 9 44.87 -7.71 51.62
N ARG A 10 43.88 -7.06 50.99
CA ARG A 10 43.98 -6.69 49.55
C ARG A 10 42.97 -5.58 49.17
N GLY A 11 43.46 -4.57 48.45
CA GLY A 11 42.70 -3.36 48.11
C GLY A 11 41.72 -3.49 46.94
N PRO A 12 40.91 -2.43 46.67
CA PRO A 12 39.72 -2.51 45.82
C PRO A 12 39.97 -2.19 44.34
N ARG A 13 39.16 -2.76 43.45
CA ARG A 13 39.00 -2.31 42.05
C ARG A 13 37.54 -2.31 41.61
N ASN A 14 36.88 -1.16 41.76
CA ASN A 14 35.64 -0.83 41.07
C ASN A 14 35.58 0.71 40.87
N SER A 15 34.79 1.20 39.91
CA SER A 15 34.55 2.62 39.56
C SER A 15 35.46 3.28 38.51
N THR A 16 35.25 2.96 37.22
CA THR A 16 35.61 3.85 36.09
C THR A 16 34.41 4.45 35.34
N LEU A 17 33.18 3.95 35.52
CA LEU A 17 32.02 4.40 34.72
C LEU A 17 31.25 5.62 35.26
N ARG A 18 31.59 6.15 36.44
CA ARG A 18 30.84 7.28 37.09
C ARG A 18 31.60 8.62 37.13
N ARG A 19 32.72 8.75 36.40
CA ARG A 19 33.58 9.96 36.41
C ARG A 19 33.44 10.84 35.15
N GLN A 20 32.76 10.39 34.10
CA GLN A 20 32.53 11.18 32.87
C GLN A 20 31.24 12.03 32.87
N GLN A 21 30.71 12.34 34.05
CA GLN A 21 29.79 13.46 34.24
C GLN A 21 30.48 14.49 35.15
N MET A 22 30.47 15.76 34.74
CA MET A 22 31.09 16.94 35.39
C MET A 22 32.56 17.27 35.05
N SER A 23 32.87 17.28 33.75
CA SER A 23 33.68 18.35 33.12
C SER A 23 32.92 18.78 31.87
N HIS A 24 32.05 19.79 31.91
CA HIS A 24 32.48 21.19 31.87
C HIS A 24 31.39 22.14 32.46
N THR A 25 31.09 22.04 33.76
CA THR A 25 30.04 22.86 34.41
C THR A 25 30.36 23.26 35.85
N ARG A 26 31.51 23.91 36.03
CA ARG A 26 31.80 24.95 37.05
C ARG A 26 32.68 25.98 36.31
N LEU A 27 32.60 27.28 36.57
CA LEU A 27 33.03 27.95 37.80
C LEU A 27 32.12 29.15 38.17
N PHE A 28 31.93 29.33 39.48
CA PHE A 28 31.65 30.53 40.33
C PHE A 28 31.33 31.91 39.68
N GLY A 29 30.55 32.82 40.29
CA GLY A 29 29.84 32.82 41.58
C GLY A 29 29.43 34.25 42.04
N GLU A 30 28.51 34.33 43.01
CA GLU A 30 28.22 35.45 43.96
C GLU A 30 27.64 36.83 43.50
N SER A 31 26.41 37.09 44.00
CA SER A 31 26.00 38.23 44.87
C SER A 31 25.78 39.69 44.38
N SER A 32 24.52 40.13 44.58
CA SER A 32 23.97 41.48 44.88
C SER A 32 23.83 42.60 43.81
N ASP A 33 22.62 43.16 43.84
CA ASP A 33 22.20 44.57 43.60
C ASP A 33 22.38 45.31 42.24
N ARG A 34 21.21 45.78 41.77
CA ARG A 34 20.91 47.14 41.22
C ARG A 34 21.29 47.55 39.78
N ILE A 35 20.20 47.91 39.07
CA ILE A 35 20.01 49.09 38.19
C ILE A 35 20.43 48.98 36.70
N MET A 36 19.64 49.70 35.88
CA MET A 36 19.63 49.84 34.41
C MET A 36 20.97 50.26 33.77
N VAL A 37 21.14 49.97 32.46
CA VAL A 37 21.21 50.92 31.32
C VAL A 37 21.69 50.21 30.02
N SER A 38 21.18 50.64 28.85
CA SER A 38 21.57 50.20 27.48
C SER A 38 22.33 51.33 26.72
N PRO A 39 22.58 51.24 25.39
CA PRO A 39 23.37 50.30 24.57
C PRO A 39 24.76 50.98 24.29
N PRO A 40 25.24 51.40 23.08
CA PRO A 40 25.28 50.89 21.68
C PRO A 40 26.68 50.32 21.29
N GLY A 41 27.05 49.94 20.06
CA GLY A 41 26.34 49.72 18.78
C GLY A 41 27.29 49.68 17.55
N SER A 42 26.75 49.34 16.36
CA SER A 42 27.37 49.48 15.01
C SER A 42 28.54 48.50 14.68
N ILE A 43 28.88 48.13 13.43
CA ILE A 43 28.64 48.67 12.07
C ILE A 43 28.29 47.55 11.06
N LEU A 44 27.55 47.90 9.99
CA LEU A 44 27.16 47.06 8.84
C LEU A 44 28.33 46.78 7.86
N ASN A 45 28.27 45.69 7.09
CA ASN A 45 28.88 45.69 5.75
C ASN A 45 28.13 44.82 4.74
N LEU A 46 27.86 45.41 3.57
CA LEU A 46 27.16 44.82 2.42
C LEU A 46 28.16 44.60 1.30
N THR A 47 28.42 43.35 0.89
CA THR A 47 29.10 43.11 -0.40
C THR A 47 28.62 41.83 -1.07
N LEU A 48 28.17 41.97 -2.31
CA LEU A 48 27.86 40.90 -3.26
C LEU A 48 29.08 40.67 -4.18
N PRO A 49 29.32 39.43 -4.65
CA PRO A 49 29.90 39.25 -5.98
C PRO A 49 29.06 38.34 -6.88
N LYS A 50 29.13 38.60 -8.20
CA LYS A 50 28.63 37.71 -9.27
C LYS A 50 29.76 36.81 -9.78
N GLY A 51 29.43 35.62 -10.30
CA GLY A 51 30.18 35.04 -11.43
C GLY A 51 30.79 33.64 -11.29
N THR A 52 29.98 32.60 -11.55
CA THR A 52 30.23 31.57 -12.58
C THR A 52 31.44 30.58 -12.49
N LEU A 53 31.06 29.30 -12.38
CA LEU A 53 31.70 28.03 -12.83
C LEU A 53 32.74 27.26 -11.97
N SER A 54 32.41 25.97 -11.81
CA SER A 54 33.24 24.78 -11.56
C SER A 54 34.18 24.72 -10.36
N GLN A 55 33.84 23.86 -9.39
CA GLN A 55 34.53 22.55 -9.24
C GLN A 55 33.78 21.57 -8.32
N THR A 56 34.00 20.29 -8.59
CA THR A 56 33.63 19.12 -7.78
C THR A 56 34.20 19.16 -6.36
N MET A 57 33.43 18.71 -5.36
CA MET A 57 33.85 17.81 -4.27
C MET A 57 32.61 17.28 -3.54
N GLU A 58 32.78 16.20 -2.78
CA GLU A 58 31.73 15.28 -2.33
C GLU A 58 30.92 15.79 -1.13
N ASN A 59 29.71 15.25 -0.95
CA ASN A 59 28.86 15.56 0.22
C ASN A 59 28.27 14.26 0.83
N PRO A 60 28.78 13.76 1.97
CA PRO A 60 28.57 12.37 2.40
C PRO A 60 27.41 12.20 3.40
N PHE A 61 26.16 12.44 2.97
CA PHE A 61 24.96 12.12 3.78
C PHE A 61 23.80 11.51 2.98
N SER A 62 24.09 10.45 2.24
CA SER A 62 23.05 9.54 1.73
C SER A 62 22.55 8.62 2.84
N ILE A 63 21.49 9.02 3.55
CA ILE A 63 20.77 8.13 4.47
C ILE A 63 19.95 7.13 3.66
N ILE A 64 20.56 5.97 3.42
CA ILE A 64 19.93 4.81 2.79
C ILE A 64 18.88 4.24 3.76
N PRO A 65 17.58 4.17 3.41
CA PRO A 65 16.62 3.40 4.19
C PRO A 65 16.93 1.89 4.05
N PRO A 66 16.72 1.08 5.10
CA PRO A 66 17.20 -0.30 5.12
C PRO A 66 16.51 -1.17 4.05
N PRO A 67 17.25 -1.99 3.28
CA PRO A 67 16.68 -2.93 2.33
C PRO A 67 16.09 -4.13 3.07
N GLY A 68 14.81 -4.06 3.44
CA GLY A 68 14.15 -5.13 4.21
C GLY A 68 12.67 -5.40 3.93
N LEU A 69 11.94 -4.50 3.25
CA LEU A 69 10.47 -4.57 3.21
C LEU A 69 9.78 -4.46 1.85
N LEU A 70 10.50 -4.38 0.72
CA LEU A 70 10.05 -4.79 -0.63
C LEU A 70 11.09 -4.35 -1.68
N CYS A 71 12.00 -5.25 -2.05
CA CYS A 71 12.79 -5.13 -3.27
C CYS A 71 13.32 -6.50 -3.69
N ASN A 72 12.41 -7.35 -4.19
CA ASN A 72 12.80 -8.52 -4.97
C ASN A 72 12.50 -8.19 -6.45
N PRO A 73 13.50 -7.71 -7.23
CA PRO A 73 13.27 -7.30 -8.63
C PRO A 73 13.02 -8.48 -9.59
N LEU A 74 12.95 -9.71 -9.07
CA LEU A 74 12.77 -10.95 -9.83
C LEU A 74 11.33 -11.26 -10.25
N LEU A 75 10.35 -10.46 -9.80
CA LEU A 75 9.06 -10.37 -10.50
C LEU A 75 9.02 -9.10 -11.37
N ALA A 76 9.98 -9.02 -12.29
CA ALA A 76 9.76 -8.38 -13.57
C ALA A 76 8.60 -9.10 -14.28
N MET A 77 7.37 -8.66 -13.95
CA MET A 77 6.14 -9.12 -14.60
C MET A 77 6.35 -9.07 -16.10
N GLN A 78 6.22 -10.24 -16.74
CA GLN A 78 6.62 -10.44 -18.14
C GLN A 78 5.99 -9.35 -18.99
N ARG A 79 6.84 -8.53 -19.65
CA ARG A 79 6.37 -7.55 -20.63
C ARG A 79 5.61 -8.33 -21.71
N LEU A 80 4.30 -8.14 -21.76
CA LEU A 80 3.49 -8.57 -22.90
C LEU A 80 4.15 -8.02 -24.18
N PRO A 81 4.46 -8.85 -25.18
CA PRO A 81 4.95 -8.37 -26.46
C PRO A 81 3.89 -7.45 -27.07
N VAL A 82 4.19 -6.16 -27.21
CA VAL A 82 3.32 -5.21 -27.91
C VAL A 82 3.44 -5.53 -29.40
N PRO A 83 2.37 -5.98 -30.10
CA PRO A 83 2.44 -6.21 -31.53
C PRO A 83 2.64 -4.88 -32.26
N LEU A 84 3.37 -4.89 -33.39
CA LEU A 84 3.44 -3.72 -34.25
C LEU A 84 2.03 -3.32 -34.74
N PRO A 85 1.74 -2.02 -34.95
CA PRO A 85 0.43 -1.58 -35.41
C PRO A 85 0.17 -2.09 -36.83
N SER A 86 -0.77 -3.03 -36.95
CA SER A 86 -1.32 -3.49 -38.23
C SER A 86 -2.36 -2.49 -38.75
N VAL A 87 -2.37 -2.28 -40.07
CA VAL A 87 -3.18 -1.23 -40.77
C VAL A 87 -4.66 -1.62 -40.92
N LEU A 88 -5.16 -2.53 -40.06
CA LEU A 88 -6.56 -2.91 -39.99
C LEU A 88 -7.28 -2.01 -38.97
N PRO A 89 -8.55 -1.64 -39.19
CA PRO A 89 -9.33 -0.98 -38.15
C PRO A 89 -9.35 -1.87 -36.90
N PRO A 90 -9.23 -1.31 -35.68
CA PRO A 90 -9.15 -2.10 -34.47
C PRO A 90 -10.41 -2.96 -34.34
N ALA A 91 -10.26 -4.27 -34.52
CA ALA A 91 -11.33 -5.21 -34.30
C ALA A 91 -11.84 -5.03 -32.86
N ALA A 92 -13.16 -4.94 -32.70
CA ALA A 92 -13.76 -4.83 -31.38
C ALA A 92 -13.20 -5.94 -30.48
N PRO A 93 -12.71 -5.61 -29.27
CA PRO A 93 -11.93 -6.55 -28.48
C PRO A 93 -12.78 -7.78 -28.18
N ASN A 94 -12.29 -8.95 -28.59
CA ASN A 94 -13.00 -10.22 -28.44
C ASN A 94 -13.41 -10.41 -26.97
N PRO A 95 -14.71 -10.54 -26.64
CA PRO A 95 -15.13 -10.64 -25.25
C PRO A 95 -14.48 -11.82 -24.52
N ALA A 96 -14.18 -12.92 -25.24
CA ALA A 96 -13.48 -14.07 -24.66
C ALA A 96 -12.05 -13.74 -24.19
N SER A 97 -11.29 -12.89 -24.91
CA SER A 97 -9.92 -12.54 -24.49
C SER A 97 -9.89 -11.55 -23.33
N ILE A 98 -10.93 -10.72 -23.17
CA ILE A 98 -11.13 -9.90 -21.97
C ILE A 98 -11.44 -10.80 -20.75
N CYS A 99 -12.37 -11.74 -20.87
CA CYS A 99 -12.66 -12.72 -19.80
C CYS A 99 -11.41 -13.54 -19.40
N GLU A 100 -10.63 -14.00 -20.39
CA GLU A 100 -9.38 -14.74 -20.14
C GLU A 100 -8.32 -13.86 -19.43
N SER A 101 -8.24 -12.58 -19.80
CA SER A 101 -7.35 -11.60 -19.14
C SER A 101 -7.80 -11.27 -17.72
N ALA A 102 -9.11 -11.21 -17.47
CA ALA A 102 -9.69 -11.07 -16.13
C ALA A 102 -9.39 -12.29 -15.24
N ALA A 103 -9.45 -13.51 -15.79
CA ALA A 103 -9.07 -14.73 -15.07
C ALA A 103 -7.56 -14.74 -14.73
N ARG A 104 -6.69 -14.37 -15.68
CA ARG A 104 -5.26 -14.17 -15.43
C ARG A 104 -4.99 -13.11 -14.36
N LEU A 105 -5.76 -12.02 -14.35
CA LEU A 105 -5.64 -10.97 -13.33
C LEU A 105 -5.99 -11.48 -11.92
N LEU A 106 -7.06 -12.25 -11.75
CA LEU A 106 -7.39 -12.87 -10.45
C LEU A 106 -6.27 -13.79 -9.97
N PHE A 107 -5.76 -14.65 -10.85
CA PHE A 107 -4.64 -15.53 -10.51
C PHE A 107 -3.40 -14.72 -10.11
N MET A 108 -3.05 -13.69 -10.87
CA MET A 108 -1.91 -12.81 -10.55
C MET A 108 -2.09 -12.08 -9.21
N ASN A 109 -3.29 -11.61 -8.88
CA ASN A 109 -3.58 -11.02 -7.58
C ASN A 109 -3.38 -12.05 -6.45
N VAL A 110 -3.87 -13.30 -6.60
CA VAL A 110 -3.67 -14.37 -5.60
C VAL A 110 -2.18 -14.73 -5.44
N GLN A 111 -1.42 -14.83 -6.53
CA GLN A 111 0.03 -15.09 -6.47
C GLN A 111 0.80 -13.93 -5.83
N TRP A 112 0.42 -12.68 -6.12
CA TRP A 112 0.99 -11.51 -5.45
C TRP A 112 0.77 -11.57 -3.94
N VAL A 113 -0.46 -11.84 -3.47
CA VAL A 113 -0.77 -11.97 -2.04
C VAL A 113 0.06 -13.07 -1.38
N LYS A 114 0.20 -14.26 -2.00
CA LYS A 114 1.09 -15.33 -1.51
C LYS A 114 2.56 -14.92 -1.40
N GLY A 115 3.01 -14.02 -2.26
CA GLY A 115 4.38 -13.52 -2.30
C GLY A 115 4.73 -12.47 -1.23
N LEU A 116 3.77 -12.01 -0.42
CA LEU A 116 3.98 -10.97 0.59
C LEU A 116 4.35 -11.56 1.97
N PRO A 117 5.59 -11.36 2.48
CA PRO A 117 5.97 -11.87 3.80
C PRO A 117 5.10 -11.33 4.94
N SER A 118 4.74 -10.04 4.89
CA SER A 118 3.88 -9.40 5.89
C SER A 118 2.46 -9.97 5.92
N PHE A 119 2.01 -10.63 4.85
CA PHE A 119 0.70 -11.28 4.77
C PHE A 119 0.75 -12.74 5.20
N THR A 120 1.75 -13.49 4.73
CA THR A 120 1.92 -14.93 5.08
C THR A 120 2.27 -15.15 6.55
N LEU A 121 2.73 -14.12 7.26
CA LEU A 121 2.93 -14.11 8.72
C LEU A 121 1.64 -13.90 9.56
N LEU A 122 0.50 -13.58 8.92
CA LEU A 122 -0.79 -13.47 9.62
C LEU A 122 -1.38 -14.87 9.90
N PRO A 123 -2.31 -15.02 10.87
CA PRO A 123 -3.09 -16.25 11.03
C PRO A 123 -3.84 -16.61 9.73
N MET A 124 -3.92 -17.89 9.38
CA MET A 124 -4.63 -18.33 8.16
C MET A 124 -6.10 -17.85 8.07
N PRO A 125 -6.89 -17.77 9.17
CA PRO A 125 -8.21 -17.14 9.13
C PRO A 125 -8.17 -15.68 8.66
N ASP A 126 -7.20 -14.90 9.13
CA ASP A 126 -7.01 -13.49 8.76
C ASP A 126 -6.59 -13.37 7.29
N GLN A 127 -5.69 -14.25 6.82
CA GLN A 127 -5.29 -14.30 5.41
C GLN A 127 -6.50 -14.55 4.49
N LEU A 128 -7.36 -15.51 4.83
CA LEU A 128 -8.56 -15.81 4.04
C LEU A 128 -9.59 -14.68 4.12
N LEU A 129 -9.84 -14.15 5.32
CA LEU A 129 -10.79 -13.05 5.52
C LEU A 129 -10.38 -11.78 4.77
N LEU A 130 -9.11 -11.39 4.86
CA LEU A 130 -8.61 -10.21 4.14
C LEU A 130 -8.69 -10.39 2.62
N LEU A 131 -8.40 -11.60 2.10
CA LEU A 131 -8.53 -11.90 0.67
C LEU A 131 -9.99 -11.86 0.21
N GLU A 132 -10.91 -12.47 0.95
CA GLU A 132 -12.37 -12.38 0.73
C GLU A 132 -12.86 -10.92 0.74
N GLU A 133 -12.33 -10.10 1.64
CA GLU A 133 -12.79 -8.72 1.84
C GLU A 133 -12.13 -7.70 0.91
N SER A 134 -11.08 -8.08 0.17
CA SER A 134 -10.32 -7.16 -0.69
C SER A 134 -10.30 -7.52 -2.17
N TRP A 135 -10.69 -8.75 -2.56
CA TRP A 135 -10.50 -9.22 -3.96
C TRP A 135 -11.14 -8.32 -5.01
N ARG A 136 -12.34 -7.78 -4.75
CA ARG A 136 -13.05 -6.89 -5.69
C ARG A 136 -12.28 -5.58 -5.89
N GLU A 137 -11.75 -5.01 -4.81
CA GLU A 137 -11.00 -3.75 -4.80
C GLU A 137 -9.63 -3.96 -5.49
N LEU A 138 -8.98 -5.11 -5.25
CA LEU A 138 -7.77 -5.54 -5.96
C LEU A 138 -8.01 -5.86 -7.44
N PHE A 139 -9.17 -6.40 -7.80
CA PHE A 139 -9.55 -6.66 -9.18
C PHE A 139 -9.82 -5.36 -9.93
N VAL A 140 -10.58 -4.43 -9.36
CA VAL A 140 -10.86 -3.11 -9.95
C VAL A 140 -9.56 -2.32 -10.17
N LEU A 141 -8.69 -2.23 -9.16
CA LEU A 141 -7.39 -1.57 -9.29
C LEU A 141 -6.47 -2.28 -10.31
N GLY A 142 -6.52 -3.61 -10.35
CA GLY A 142 -5.78 -4.42 -11.32
C GLY A 142 -6.26 -4.26 -12.75
N TYR A 143 -7.57 -4.17 -12.98
CA TYR A 143 -8.19 -3.91 -14.28
C TYR A 143 -7.78 -2.51 -14.75
N ALA A 144 -7.90 -1.51 -13.87
CA ALA A 144 -7.47 -0.13 -14.12
C ALA A 144 -5.96 0.02 -14.36
N GLN A 145 -5.13 -0.96 -13.99
CA GLN A 145 -3.71 -0.97 -14.36
C GLN A 145 -3.46 -1.67 -15.70
N PHE A 146 -3.90 -2.94 -15.81
CA PHE A 146 -3.41 -3.88 -16.83
C PHE A 146 -4.36 -4.13 -18.00
N LEU A 147 -5.67 -3.93 -17.83
CA LEU A 147 -6.66 -4.19 -18.87
C LEU A 147 -7.00 -2.90 -19.65
N PRO A 148 -7.40 -3.01 -20.93
CA PRO A 148 -7.81 -1.85 -21.71
C PRO A 148 -9.07 -1.21 -21.12
N LEU A 149 -9.17 0.13 -21.25
CA LEU A 149 -10.42 0.86 -21.05
C LEU A 149 -11.36 0.60 -22.25
N THR A 150 -11.83 -0.63 -22.37
CA THR A 150 -12.96 -0.97 -23.23
C THR A 150 -14.23 -0.43 -22.58
N GLU A 151 -15.11 0.18 -23.38
CA GLU A 151 -16.46 0.58 -22.96
C GLU A 151 -17.23 -0.66 -22.47
N LEU A 152 -17.44 -0.77 -21.17
CA LEU A 152 -18.04 -1.97 -20.55
C LEU A 152 -19.47 -2.21 -21.04
N ARG A 153 -20.24 -1.16 -21.38
CA ARG A 153 -21.56 -1.32 -22.00
C ARG A 153 -21.47 -2.02 -23.36
N ALA A 154 -20.52 -1.62 -24.20
CA ALA A 154 -20.29 -2.24 -25.50
C ALA A 154 -19.83 -3.71 -25.35
N PHE A 155 -19.00 -4.00 -24.34
CA PHE A 155 -18.63 -5.37 -23.97
C PHE A 155 -19.85 -6.23 -23.54
N VAL A 156 -20.77 -5.67 -22.76
CA VAL A 156 -22.02 -6.34 -22.34
C VAL A 156 -22.88 -6.72 -23.55
N HIS A 157 -23.07 -5.81 -24.50
CA HIS A 157 -23.79 -6.08 -25.75
C HIS A 157 -23.07 -7.13 -26.61
N ALA A 158 -21.76 -6.96 -26.86
CA ALA A 158 -20.95 -7.92 -27.64
C ALA A 158 -20.90 -9.31 -27.00
N SER A 159 -21.04 -9.39 -25.67
CA SER A 159 -21.08 -10.64 -24.93
C SER A 159 -22.46 -11.32 -24.92
N GLY A 160 -23.54 -10.66 -25.33
CA GLY A 160 -24.89 -11.24 -25.26
C GLY A 160 -25.30 -11.62 -23.82
N ILE A 161 -24.88 -10.82 -22.83
CA ILE A 161 -25.22 -11.03 -21.42
C ILE A 161 -26.68 -10.62 -21.15
N LEU A 162 -27.15 -9.57 -21.83
CA LEU A 162 -28.53 -9.09 -21.76
C LEU A 162 -29.48 -10.11 -22.38
N LYS A 163 -30.29 -10.78 -21.56
CA LYS A 163 -31.24 -11.83 -21.98
C LYS A 163 -32.70 -11.57 -21.58
N ASN A 164 -32.93 -10.86 -20.47
CA ASN A 164 -34.25 -10.50 -19.95
C ASN A 164 -34.29 -9.01 -19.59
N GLU A 165 -35.20 -8.26 -20.20
CA GLU A 165 -35.28 -6.79 -20.09
C GLU A 165 -35.33 -6.23 -18.66
N GLU A 166 -36.04 -6.91 -17.74
CA GLU A 166 -36.26 -6.38 -16.38
C GLU A 166 -34.96 -6.28 -15.56
N ASN A 167 -34.10 -7.30 -15.60
CA ASN A 167 -32.82 -7.31 -14.89
C ASN A 167 -31.71 -6.53 -15.62
N ASN A 168 -31.88 -6.24 -16.91
CA ASN A 168 -30.88 -5.52 -17.71
C ASN A 168 -30.63 -4.10 -17.17
N SER A 169 -31.67 -3.43 -16.64
CA SER A 169 -31.60 -2.05 -16.15
C SER A 169 -30.60 -1.87 -14.98
N VAL A 170 -30.74 -2.68 -13.92
CA VAL A 170 -29.86 -2.66 -12.74
C VAL A 170 -28.45 -3.09 -13.10
N LEU A 171 -28.30 -4.12 -13.94
CA LEU A 171 -26.98 -4.55 -14.40
C LEU A 171 -26.25 -3.45 -15.18
N LEU A 172 -26.94 -2.76 -16.11
CA LEU A 172 -26.37 -1.66 -16.88
C LEU A 172 -26.00 -0.45 -16.00
N GLN A 173 -26.72 -0.21 -14.91
CA GLN A 173 -26.35 0.81 -13.92
C GLN A 173 -25.06 0.42 -13.17
N ASN A 174 -24.97 -0.81 -12.64
CA ASN A 174 -23.76 -1.29 -11.95
C ASN A 174 -22.54 -1.33 -12.90
N VAL A 175 -22.77 -1.64 -14.19
CA VAL A 175 -21.75 -1.59 -15.25
C VAL A 175 -21.28 -0.16 -15.50
N GLN A 176 -22.17 0.82 -15.45
CA GLN A 176 -21.78 2.24 -15.53
C GLN A 176 -20.93 2.64 -14.33
N GLU A 177 -21.35 2.31 -13.12
CA GLU A 177 -20.61 2.65 -11.89
C GLU A 177 -19.21 2.04 -11.91
N PHE A 178 -19.06 0.82 -12.44
CA PHE A 178 -17.76 0.21 -12.66
C PHE A 178 -16.92 0.95 -13.72
N GLN A 179 -17.53 1.34 -14.84
CA GLN A 179 -16.87 2.14 -15.88
C GLN A 179 -16.39 3.50 -15.34
N ASP A 180 -17.18 4.16 -14.50
CA ASP A 180 -16.88 5.44 -13.89
C ASP A 180 -15.72 5.33 -12.88
N VAL A 181 -15.72 4.29 -12.04
CA VAL A 181 -14.60 4.00 -11.11
C VAL A 181 -13.30 3.72 -11.86
N LEU A 182 -13.32 2.89 -12.91
CA LEU A 182 -12.15 2.61 -13.75
C LEU A 182 -11.60 3.89 -14.41
N THR A 183 -12.50 4.74 -14.89
CA THR A 183 -12.16 6.03 -15.52
C THR A 183 -11.54 6.97 -14.50
N SER A 184 -12.10 7.05 -13.29
CA SER A 184 -11.56 7.84 -12.18
C SER A 184 -10.13 7.41 -11.80
N ILE A 185 -9.88 6.11 -11.61
CA ILE A 185 -8.53 5.59 -11.30
C ILE A 185 -7.52 5.99 -12.39
N ARG A 186 -7.90 5.90 -13.66
CA ARG A 186 -7.03 6.26 -14.79
C ARG A 186 -6.76 7.76 -14.88
N GLN A 187 -7.70 8.62 -14.50
CA GLN A 187 -7.51 10.07 -14.41
C GLN A 187 -6.46 10.49 -13.36
N PHE A 188 -6.27 9.70 -12.30
CA PHE A 188 -5.22 9.96 -11.30
C PHE A 188 -3.79 9.78 -11.83
N GLN A 189 -3.61 9.09 -12.97
CA GLN A 189 -2.32 8.79 -13.59
C GLN A 189 -1.34 8.18 -12.58
N LEU A 190 -1.78 7.10 -11.94
CA LEU A 190 -0.99 6.39 -10.93
C LEU A 190 0.28 5.79 -11.52
N ASP A 191 1.41 5.94 -10.83
CA ASP A 191 2.64 5.22 -11.16
C ASP A 191 2.71 3.82 -10.52
N MET A 192 3.76 3.07 -10.84
CA MET A 192 3.94 1.70 -10.37
C MET A 192 4.06 1.57 -8.85
N HIS A 193 4.68 2.55 -8.17
CA HIS A 193 4.85 2.55 -6.72
C HIS A 193 3.55 2.92 -6.02
N GLU A 194 2.77 3.85 -6.60
CA GLU A 194 1.43 4.18 -6.12
C GLU A 194 0.48 2.99 -6.27
N TYR A 195 0.45 2.31 -7.43
CA TYR A 195 -0.31 1.07 -7.61
C TYR A 195 0.08 -0.02 -6.61
N ALA A 196 1.38 -0.21 -6.34
CA ALA A 196 1.85 -1.19 -5.37
C ALA A 196 1.43 -0.84 -3.93
N SER A 197 1.52 0.44 -3.55
CA SER A 197 1.13 0.91 -2.23
C SER A 197 -0.38 0.79 -2.01
N LEU A 198 -1.19 1.20 -2.99
CA LEU A 198 -2.65 1.11 -2.91
C LEU A 198 -3.13 -0.34 -2.82
N ARG A 199 -2.54 -1.28 -3.57
CA ARG A 199 -2.81 -2.73 -3.39
C ARG A 199 -2.58 -3.18 -1.95
N SER A 200 -1.47 -2.79 -1.34
CA SER A 200 -1.16 -3.18 0.04
C SER A 200 -2.12 -2.56 1.06
N ILE A 201 -2.50 -1.28 0.88
CA ILE A 201 -3.48 -0.61 1.76
C ILE A 201 -4.88 -1.24 1.65
N ILE A 202 -5.28 -1.68 0.46
CA ILE A 202 -6.52 -2.43 0.19
C ILE A 202 -6.49 -3.83 0.84
N LEU A 203 -5.35 -4.52 0.78
CA LEU A 203 -5.18 -5.86 1.33
C LEU A 203 -5.18 -5.87 2.86
N PHE A 204 -4.45 -4.96 3.51
CA PHE A 204 -4.39 -4.86 4.98
C PHE A 204 -5.58 -4.06 5.54
N LYS A 205 -6.80 -4.50 5.20
CA LYS A 205 -8.06 -3.85 5.57
C LYS A 205 -8.39 -4.05 7.06
N THR A 206 -8.58 -2.94 7.77
CA THR A 206 -8.86 -2.88 9.22
C THR A 206 -10.34 -2.66 9.56
N SER A 207 -11.15 -2.24 8.57
CA SER A 207 -12.57 -1.96 8.72
C SER A 207 -13.40 -2.82 7.77
N PHE A 208 -14.24 -3.67 8.34
CA PHE A 208 -15.18 -4.53 7.65
C PHE A 208 -16.58 -3.91 7.72
N ASP A 209 -17.28 -3.91 6.60
CA ASP A 209 -18.64 -3.37 6.54
C ASP A 209 -19.56 -4.30 7.33
N LYS A 210 -20.23 -3.78 8.37
CA LYS A 210 -21.24 -4.56 9.10
C LYS A 210 -22.36 -4.93 8.12
N PRO A 211 -22.91 -6.17 8.17
CA PRO A 211 -24.05 -6.52 7.34
C PRO A 211 -25.20 -5.56 7.64
N SER A 212 -25.62 -4.81 6.62
CA SER A 212 -26.81 -3.96 6.67
C SER A 212 -28.00 -4.80 7.13
N SER A 213 -28.82 -4.24 8.03
CA SER A 213 -29.75 -4.99 8.88
C SER A 213 -31.03 -5.50 8.17
N SER A 214 -30.88 -6.26 7.08
CA SER A 214 -31.99 -6.69 6.22
C SER A 214 -31.90 -8.13 5.66
N SER A 215 -30.86 -8.93 5.96
CA SER A 215 -30.77 -10.32 5.47
C SER A 215 -30.36 -11.36 6.54
N SER A 216 -31.32 -12.20 6.90
CA SER A 216 -31.19 -13.51 7.60
C SER A 216 -30.52 -13.54 8.99
N PRO A 217 -31.23 -13.93 10.08
CA PRO A 217 -30.66 -14.01 11.43
C PRO A 217 -29.71 -15.21 11.68
N ASN A 218 -29.50 -16.09 10.68
CA ASN A 218 -28.79 -17.36 10.86
C ASN A 218 -27.36 -17.40 10.31
N SER A 219 -26.81 -16.27 9.85
CA SER A 219 -25.45 -16.22 9.26
C SER A 219 -24.69 -14.93 9.60
N THR A 220 -24.92 -14.35 10.77
CA THR A 220 -24.22 -13.16 11.25
C THR A 220 -22.99 -13.52 12.08
N GLU A 221 -22.05 -14.28 11.48
CA GLU A 221 -20.69 -14.33 12.03
C GLU A 221 -20.04 -12.95 11.82
N SER A 222 -19.69 -12.29 12.91
CA SER A 222 -18.99 -11.01 12.83
C SER A 222 -17.61 -11.25 12.22
N LYS A 223 -17.33 -10.62 11.07
CA LYS A 223 -16.01 -10.65 10.43
C LYS A 223 -14.99 -9.98 11.36
N VAL A 224 -14.20 -10.81 12.05
CA VAL A 224 -13.25 -10.40 13.09
C VAL A 224 -11.89 -11.03 12.78
N LEU A 225 -10.86 -10.18 12.80
CA LEU A 225 -9.46 -10.60 12.71
C LEU A 225 -8.99 -11.18 14.04
N VAL A 226 -8.16 -12.22 13.97
CA VAL A 226 -7.45 -12.84 15.09
C VAL A 226 -6.32 -11.92 15.57
N ASP A 227 -5.58 -11.28 14.66
CA ASP A 227 -4.53 -10.30 14.99
C ASP A 227 -4.74 -8.94 14.28
N PRO A 228 -5.75 -8.15 14.69
CA PRO A 228 -6.04 -6.85 14.10
C PRO A 228 -4.89 -5.84 14.31
N LEU A 229 -4.04 -6.03 15.32
CA LEU A 229 -2.91 -5.15 15.61
C LEU A 229 -1.79 -5.30 14.57
N LYS A 230 -1.49 -6.53 14.12
CA LYS A 230 -0.55 -6.74 12.99
C LYS A 230 -1.10 -6.13 11.70
N VAL A 231 -2.38 -6.34 11.39
CA VAL A 231 -3.01 -5.80 10.17
C VAL A 231 -3.01 -4.26 10.19
N SER A 232 -3.36 -3.63 11.31
CA SER A 232 -3.29 -2.16 11.46
C SER A 232 -1.88 -1.63 11.23
N ARG A 233 -0.86 -2.22 11.87
CA ARG A 233 0.54 -1.79 11.69
C ARG A 233 1.00 -1.91 10.23
N ALA A 234 0.67 -3.02 9.57
CA ALA A 234 0.97 -3.20 8.16
C ALA A 234 0.27 -2.14 7.28
N GLN A 235 -0.97 -1.77 7.61
CA GLN A 235 -1.67 -0.69 6.91
C GLN A 235 -1.03 0.69 7.15
N ASP A 236 -0.69 1.00 8.41
CA ASP A 236 -0.03 2.25 8.81
C ASP A 236 1.33 2.42 8.13
N ASP A 237 2.15 1.36 8.09
CA ASP A 237 3.45 1.35 7.41
C ASP A 237 3.32 1.62 5.90
N MET A 238 2.30 1.04 5.25
CA MET A 238 2.04 1.26 3.82
C MET A 238 1.52 2.67 3.52
N GLN A 239 0.65 3.22 4.38
CA GLN A 239 0.21 4.62 4.26
C GLN A 239 1.36 5.60 4.47
N LEU A 240 2.21 5.36 5.48
CA LEU A 240 3.40 6.17 5.75
C LEU A 240 4.41 6.10 4.59
N MET A 241 4.61 4.92 3.99
CA MET A 241 5.46 4.73 2.82
C MET A 241 4.92 5.52 1.61
N LEU A 242 3.62 5.42 1.32
CA LEU A 242 2.98 6.15 0.22
C LEU A 242 3.07 7.67 0.40
N ASN A 243 2.82 8.18 1.62
CA ASN A 243 2.92 9.61 1.91
C ASN A 243 4.36 10.13 1.72
N LYS A 244 5.36 9.39 2.18
CA LYS A 244 6.79 9.73 1.96
C LYS A 244 7.13 9.74 0.47
N TYR A 245 6.71 8.71 -0.27
CA TYR A 245 6.95 8.60 -1.71
C TYR A 245 6.33 9.76 -2.49
N ILE A 246 5.07 10.10 -2.24
CA ILE A 246 4.38 11.23 -2.88
C ILE A 246 5.07 12.56 -2.54
N SER A 247 5.51 12.74 -1.30
CA SER A 247 6.22 13.94 -0.87
C SER A 247 7.56 14.13 -1.61
N SER A 248 8.27 13.04 -1.94
CA SER A 248 9.51 13.10 -2.72
C SER A 248 9.30 13.19 -4.24
N THR A 249 8.33 12.45 -4.78
CA THR A 249 8.15 12.28 -6.23
C THR A 249 7.21 13.33 -6.84
N HIS A 250 6.26 13.84 -6.04
CA HIS A 250 5.25 14.81 -6.46
C HIS A 250 5.17 16.03 -5.51
N PRO A 251 6.27 16.76 -5.26
CA PRO A 251 6.28 17.91 -4.35
C PRO A 251 5.30 19.04 -4.76
N GLY A 252 4.96 19.14 -6.05
CA GLY A 252 3.94 20.06 -6.57
C GLY A 252 2.48 19.62 -6.34
N GLN A 253 2.24 18.43 -5.77
CA GLN A 253 0.89 17.90 -5.49
C GLN A 253 0.75 17.48 -4.01
N PRO A 254 0.86 18.40 -3.03
CA PRO A 254 0.86 18.07 -1.60
C PRO A 254 -0.42 17.37 -1.12
N LEU A 255 -1.53 17.54 -1.82
CA LEU A 255 -2.81 16.88 -1.51
C LEU A 255 -2.99 15.51 -2.16
N ARG A 256 -2.03 15.03 -2.98
CA ARG A 256 -2.18 13.78 -3.75
C ARG A 256 -2.39 12.57 -2.84
N PHE A 257 -1.63 12.44 -1.76
CA PHE A 257 -1.80 11.37 -0.76
C PHE A 257 -3.24 11.29 -0.24
N GLY A 258 -3.80 12.41 0.25
CA GLY A 258 -5.19 12.46 0.72
C GLY A 258 -6.20 12.13 -0.38
N LYS A 259 -6.00 12.63 -1.61
CA LYS A 259 -6.87 12.30 -2.75
C LYS A 259 -6.81 10.81 -3.13
N LEU A 260 -5.65 10.16 -3.01
CA LEU A 260 -5.52 8.72 -3.25
C LEU A 260 -6.20 7.88 -2.16
N LEU A 261 -6.14 8.30 -0.90
CA LEU A 261 -6.91 7.63 0.15
C LEU A 261 -8.42 7.82 -0.03
N LEU A 262 -8.87 8.99 -0.50
CA LEU A 262 -10.27 9.26 -0.86
C LEU A 262 -10.74 8.55 -2.13
N LEU A 263 -9.82 8.05 -2.97
CA LEU A 263 -10.14 7.21 -4.12
C LEU A 263 -10.52 5.78 -3.70
N LEU A 264 -9.89 5.22 -2.66
CA LEU A 264 -10.10 3.83 -2.24
C LEU A 264 -11.58 3.47 -1.93
N PRO A 265 -12.37 4.29 -1.21
CA PRO A 265 -13.79 3.99 -0.96
C PRO A 265 -14.62 3.82 -2.22
N THR A 266 -14.28 4.48 -3.34
CA THR A 266 -15.06 4.37 -4.58
C THR A 266 -14.98 2.99 -5.20
N PHE A 267 -13.94 2.20 -4.87
CA PHE A 267 -13.78 0.84 -5.39
C PHE A 267 -14.85 -0.11 -4.83
N ARG A 268 -15.44 0.24 -3.68
CA ARG A 268 -16.52 -0.52 -3.04
C ARG A 268 -17.86 -0.38 -3.73
N ASN A 269 -18.04 0.65 -4.57
CA ASN A 269 -19.25 0.83 -5.37
C ASN A 269 -19.39 -0.28 -6.43
N VAL A 270 -18.27 -0.90 -6.85
CA VAL A 270 -18.29 -2.00 -7.81
C VAL A 270 -18.75 -3.29 -7.14
N SER A 271 -19.96 -3.74 -7.50
CA SER A 271 -20.50 -5.02 -7.01
C SER A 271 -19.66 -6.21 -7.49
N GLY A 272 -19.35 -7.12 -6.57
CA GLY A 272 -18.72 -8.40 -6.88
C GLY A 272 -19.55 -9.23 -7.86
N GLU A 273 -20.88 -9.23 -7.71
CA GLU A 273 -21.82 -9.91 -8.61
C GLU A 273 -21.72 -9.38 -10.04
N THR A 274 -21.48 -8.08 -10.21
CA THR A 274 -21.30 -7.47 -11.55
C THR A 274 -19.96 -7.89 -12.17
N ILE A 275 -18.89 -7.98 -11.38
CA ILE A 275 -17.61 -8.54 -11.86
C ILE A 275 -17.78 -10.01 -12.26
N GLU A 276 -18.53 -10.79 -11.48
CA GLU A 276 -18.85 -12.20 -11.76
C GLU A 276 -19.68 -12.37 -13.04
N GLU A 277 -20.78 -11.62 -13.18
CA GLU A 277 -21.67 -11.67 -14.35
C GLU A 277 -20.94 -11.30 -15.65
N LEU A 278 -20.08 -10.27 -15.60
CA LEU A 278 -19.33 -9.78 -16.76
C LEU A 278 -18.28 -10.77 -17.28
N PHE A 279 -17.39 -11.26 -16.41
CA PHE A 279 -16.17 -11.93 -16.86
C PHE A 279 -16.17 -13.44 -16.62
N PHE A 280 -16.91 -13.93 -15.62
CA PHE A 280 -16.70 -15.27 -15.07
C PHE A 280 -17.91 -16.20 -15.23
N ARG A 281 -19.13 -15.65 -15.20
CA ARG A 281 -20.42 -16.35 -15.25
C ARG A 281 -20.52 -17.50 -16.25
N LYS A 282 -20.03 -17.27 -17.47
CA LYS A 282 -20.03 -18.24 -18.57
C LYS A 282 -19.06 -19.41 -18.38
N THR A 283 -18.00 -19.20 -17.62
CA THR A 283 -16.87 -20.14 -17.45
C THR A 283 -16.99 -20.94 -16.16
N ILE A 284 -17.38 -20.29 -15.04
CA ILE A 284 -17.45 -20.92 -13.71
C ILE A 284 -18.88 -21.15 -13.21
N GLY A 285 -19.90 -20.77 -13.97
CA GLY A 285 -21.30 -20.94 -13.58
C GLY A 285 -21.68 -20.05 -12.39
N HIS A 286 -22.37 -20.61 -11.39
CA HIS A 286 -22.83 -19.90 -10.17
C HIS A 286 -21.81 -19.98 -9.00
N ILE A 287 -20.56 -20.36 -9.26
CA ILE A 287 -19.55 -20.47 -8.19
C ILE A 287 -19.04 -19.06 -7.85
N PRO A 288 -19.16 -18.58 -6.60
CA PRO A 288 -18.68 -17.25 -6.23
C PRO A 288 -17.16 -17.18 -6.29
N ILE A 289 -16.61 -16.08 -6.78
CA ILE A 289 -15.18 -15.87 -6.96
C ILE A 289 -14.42 -15.96 -5.64
N VAL A 290 -15.02 -15.51 -4.54
CA VAL A 290 -14.50 -15.67 -3.17
C VAL A 290 -14.06 -17.11 -2.88
N ARG A 291 -14.86 -18.10 -3.28
CA ARG A 291 -14.51 -19.52 -3.07
C ARG A 291 -13.30 -19.91 -3.90
N ILE A 292 -13.29 -19.54 -5.18
CA ILE A 292 -12.20 -19.88 -6.10
C ILE A 292 -10.89 -19.23 -5.67
N ILE A 293 -10.87 -17.96 -5.27
CA ILE A 293 -9.64 -17.30 -4.79
C ILE A 293 -9.15 -17.90 -3.47
N CYS A 294 -10.04 -18.28 -2.55
CA CYS A 294 -9.65 -18.93 -1.30
C CYS A 294 -9.10 -20.33 -1.53
N ASP A 295 -9.69 -21.10 -2.45
CA ASP A 295 -9.22 -22.43 -2.80
C ASP A 295 -7.90 -22.36 -3.59
N MET A 296 -7.74 -21.42 -4.53
CA MET A 296 -6.46 -21.09 -5.17
C MET A 296 -5.40 -20.60 -4.17
N TYR A 297 -5.81 -19.91 -3.10
CA TYR A 297 -4.90 -19.45 -2.06
C TYR A 297 -4.39 -20.60 -1.18
N LYS A 298 -5.30 -21.47 -0.71
CA LYS A 298 -4.96 -22.67 0.08
C LYS A 298 -4.13 -23.69 -0.68
N THR A 299 -4.40 -23.87 -1.97
CA THR A 299 -3.68 -24.83 -2.81
C THR A 299 -2.27 -24.30 -3.05
N GLU A 300 -1.25 -24.94 -2.48
CA GLU A 300 0.14 -24.70 -2.88
C GLU A 300 0.25 -24.91 -4.40
N ALA A 301 1.01 -24.06 -5.08
CA ALA A 301 1.32 -24.36 -6.47
C ALA A 301 2.03 -25.72 -6.51
N PRO A 302 1.63 -26.67 -7.39
CA PRO A 302 2.34 -27.92 -7.50
C PRO A 302 3.80 -27.60 -7.78
N GLY A 303 4.69 -28.05 -6.89
CA GLY A 303 6.10 -27.73 -6.96
C GLY A 303 6.63 -28.07 -8.36
N ILE A 304 7.33 -27.12 -8.97
CA ILE A 304 8.14 -27.42 -10.15
C ILE A 304 9.31 -28.24 -9.62
N ILE A 305 9.17 -29.56 -9.72
CA ILE A 305 10.20 -30.58 -9.50
C ILE A 305 11.06 -30.67 -10.77
#